data_AF-A0A6V7K0R7-F1
#
_entry.id   AF-A0A6V7K0R7-F1
#
_cell.length_a   1.000
_cell.length_b   1.000
_cell.length_c   1.000
_cell.angle_alpha   90.00
_cell.angle_beta   90.00
_cell.angle_gamma   90.00
#
_symmetry.space_group_name_H-M   'P 1'
#
loop_
_entity.id
_entity.type
_entity.pdbx_description
1 polymer ?
#
loop_
_entity_poly.entity_id
_entity_poly.type
_entity_poly.pdbx_seq_one_letter_code
_entity_poly.pdbx_strand_id
1 'polypeptide(L)'
;GSGYIRQIDKNKYTGLLGEILHELSRSMHFRITTTIVEPAYGSWNVEESTWTGVIGRLRRNEADIGVSEFSMTTPRLRGVDFTLPIAIGDSKLYIKKPDGTRVSWNGYFK
;
A
#
# COMPACT_ATOMS: atom_id res chain seq x y z
N GLY A 1 7.64 3.93 -1.06
CA GLY A 1 7.83 2.75 -0.20
C GLY A 1 6.82 2.81 0.92
N SER A 2 6.29 1.65 1.33
CA SER A 2 5.34 1.53 2.43
C SER A 2 5.87 2.15 3.72
N GLY A 3 5.03 2.87 4.47
CA GLY A 3 5.36 3.33 5.83
C GLY A 3 5.31 2.21 6.88
N TYR A 4 4.72 1.06 6.55
CA TYR A 4 4.36 0.00 7.49
C TYR A 4 5.28 -1.22 7.45
N ILE A 5 6.20 -1.28 6.49
CA ILE A 5 7.24 -2.31 6.42
C ILE A 5 8.57 -1.68 6.07
N ARG A 6 9.61 -2.06 6.81
CA ARG A 6 10.99 -1.63 6.58
C ARG A 6 11.90 -2.84 6.59
N GLN A 7 12.76 -2.95 5.58
CA GLN A 7 13.82 -3.95 5.56
C GLN A 7 14.99 -3.48 6.45
N ILE A 8 15.46 -4.36 7.34
CA ILE A 8 16.60 -4.08 8.25
C ILE A 8 17.83 -4.93 7.94
N ASP A 9 17.64 -6.09 7.33
CA ASP A 9 18.69 -7.03 6.95
C ASP A 9 18.16 -7.87 5.77
N LYS A 10 18.99 -8.74 5.19
CA LYS A 10 18.57 -9.68 4.15
C LYS A 10 17.45 -10.57 4.70
N ASN A 11 16.28 -10.49 4.06
CA ASN A 11 15.08 -11.24 4.43
C ASN A 11 14.58 -10.98 5.88
N LYS A 12 14.94 -9.85 6.50
CA LYS A 12 14.37 -9.42 7.78
C LYS A 12 13.68 -8.07 7.64
N TYR A 13 12.47 -8.01 8.16
CA TYR A 13 11.56 -6.88 8.06
C TYR A 13 11.06 -6.49 9.44
N THR A 14 10.82 -5.21 9.63
CA THR A 14 10.20 -4.64 10.83
C THR A 14 9.08 -3.67 10.44
N GLY A 15 8.39 -3.14 11.44
CA GLY A 15 7.14 -2.41 11.27
C GLY A 15 5.94 -3.35 11.28
N LEU A 16 4.73 -2.80 11.39
CA LEU A 16 3.50 -3.56 11.56
C LEU A 16 3.36 -4.73 10.58
N LEU A 17 3.57 -4.48 9.28
CA LEU A 17 3.43 -5.52 8.26
C LEU A 17 4.61 -6.51 8.25
N GLY A 18 5.81 -6.09 8.70
CA GLY A 18 6.97 -6.96 8.84
C GLY A 18 6.76 -8.00 9.95
N GLU A 19 6.25 -7.57 11.10
CA GLU A 19 5.92 -8.47 12.22
C GLU A 19 4.78 -9.43 11.84
N ILE A 20 3.72 -8.94 11.17
CA ILE A 20 2.64 -9.81 10.68
C ILE A 20 3.18 -10.86 9.70
N LEU A 21 4.04 -10.47 8.75
CA LEU A 21 4.64 -11.40 7.80
C LEU A 21 5.50 -12.47 8.52
N HIS A 22 6.22 -12.08 9.57
CA HIS A 22 7.00 -13.01 10.39
C HIS A 22 6.10 -14.04 11.10
N GLU A 23 5.01 -13.60 11.72
CA GLU A 23 4.07 -14.49 12.41
C GLU A 23 3.32 -15.41 11.43
N LEU A 24 2.97 -14.93 10.24
CA LEU A 24 2.41 -15.76 9.17
C LEU A 24 3.40 -16.82 8.70
N SER A 25 4.66 -16.45 8.46
CA SER A 25 5.73 -17.38 8.07
C SER A 25 5.89 -18.51 9.08
N ARG A 26 5.86 -18.18 10.38
CA ARG A 26 5.96 -19.17 11.46
C ARG A 26 4.73 -20.06 11.54
N SER A 27 3.53 -19.48 11.52
CA SER A 27 2.27 -20.21 11.69
C SER A 27 1.97 -21.14 10.51
N MET A 28 2.30 -20.69 9.30
CA MET A 28 2.03 -21.41 8.05
C MET A 28 3.24 -22.18 7.52
N HIS A 29 4.37 -22.15 8.23
CA HIS A 29 5.60 -22.87 7.91
C HIS A 29 6.19 -22.57 6.52
N PHE A 30 6.09 -21.33 6.04
CA PHE A 30 6.76 -20.89 4.80
C PHE A 30 8.03 -20.07 5.08
N ARG A 31 8.93 -20.03 4.10
CA ARG A 31 10.18 -19.26 4.16
C ARG A 31 10.21 -18.16 3.11
N ILE A 32 10.75 -17.00 3.49
CA ILE A 32 10.99 -15.89 2.56
C ILE A 32 12.39 -16.06 1.97
N THR A 33 12.46 -16.38 0.68
CA THR A 33 13.71 -16.67 -0.04
C THR A 33 14.27 -15.44 -0.73
N THR A 34 13.41 -14.73 -1.45
CA THR A 34 13.74 -13.55 -2.26
C THR A 34 12.79 -12.41 -1.91
N THR A 35 13.26 -11.17 -2.04
CA THR A 35 12.41 -10.00 -1.86
C THR A 35 12.71 -8.98 -2.94
N ILE A 36 11.63 -8.41 -3.49
CA ILE A 36 11.66 -7.44 -4.56
C ILE A 36 11.00 -6.17 -4.02
N VAL A 37 11.73 -5.05 -4.10
CA VAL A 37 11.18 -3.73 -3.77
C VAL A 37 10.59 -3.15 -5.05
N GLU A 38 9.30 -2.86 -5.03
CA GLU A 38 8.58 -2.29 -6.16
C GLU A 38 7.93 -0.97 -5.75
N PRO A 39 8.24 0.17 -6.41
CA PRO A 39 7.70 1.47 -6.04
C PRO A 39 6.19 1.61 -6.29
N ALA A 40 5.63 0.86 -7.23
CA ALA A 40 4.22 0.95 -7.60
C ALA A 40 3.38 -0.22 -7.07
N TYR A 41 2.22 0.08 -6.50
CA TYR A 41 1.27 -0.96 -6.06
C TYR A 41 0.73 -1.80 -7.24
N GLY A 42 0.46 -1.11 -8.35
CA GLY A 42 -0.10 -1.69 -9.56
C GLY A 42 -1.44 -1.11 -9.96
N SER A 43 -1.58 -0.94 -11.27
CA SER A 43 -2.76 -0.51 -12.00
C SER A 43 -2.87 -1.31 -13.29
N TRP A 44 -4.08 -1.38 -13.85
CA TRP A 44 -4.29 -1.94 -15.17
C TRP A 44 -3.80 -0.94 -16.22
N ASN A 45 -2.81 -1.35 -17.01
CA ASN A 45 -2.42 -0.63 -18.23
C ASN A 45 -3.33 -1.11 -19.37
N VAL A 46 -4.14 -0.20 -19.91
CA VAL A 46 -5.09 -0.51 -20.99
C VAL A 46 -4.37 -0.73 -22.32
N GLU A 47 -3.32 0.03 -22.60
CA GLU A 47 -2.57 -0.04 -23.86
C GLU A 47 -1.85 -1.38 -23.98
N GLU A 48 -1.14 -1.76 -22.92
CA GLU A 48 -0.38 -3.01 -22.86
C GLU A 48 -1.22 -4.21 -22.43
N SER A 49 -2.48 -3.99 -22.06
CA SER A 49 -3.37 -5.03 -21.48
C SER A 49 -2.71 -5.85 -20.37
N THR A 50 -1.95 -5.18 -19.48
CA THR A 50 -1.18 -5.82 -18.41
C THR A 50 -1.29 -5.07 -17.09
N TRP A 51 -1.03 -5.78 -16.00
CA TRP A 51 -0.89 -5.18 -14.67
C TRP A 51 0.54 -4.67 -14.45
N THR A 52 0.64 -3.48 -13.85
CA THR A 52 1.92 -2.86 -13.45
C THR A 52 2.24 -3.11 -11.97
N GLY A 53 3.43 -2.69 -11.52
CA GLY A 53 3.79 -2.69 -10.10
C GLY A 53 3.75 -4.07 -9.44
N VAL A 54 3.48 -4.10 -8.12
CA VAL A 54 3.43 -5.34 -7.34
C VAL A 54 2.40 -6.32 -7.93
N ILE A 55 1.20 -5.84 -8.25
CA ILE A 55 0.15 -6.68 -8.88
C ILE A 55 0.66 -7.31 -10.18
N GLY A 56 1.37 -6.53 -11.02
CA GLY A 56 1.98 -7.04 -12.24
C GLY A 56 2.97 -8.17 -12.00
N ARG A 57 3.83 -8.04 -10.99
CA ARG A 57 4.80 -9.08 -10.62
C ARG A 57 4.12 -10.36 -10.14
N LEU A 58 3.07 -10.23 -9.33
CA LEU A 58 2.25 -11.37 -8.89
C LEU A 58 1.62 -12.08 -10.10
N ARG A 59 1.03 -11.33 -11.04
CA ARG A 59 0.43 -11.89 -12.26
C ARG A 59 1.42 -12.60 -13.17
N ARG A 60 2.68 -12.17 -13.18
CA ARG A 60 3.76 -12.78 -13.96
C ARG A 60 4.51 -13.88 -13.19
N ASN A 61 4.04 -14.25 -12.01
CA ASN A 61 4.66 -15.25 -11.11
C ASN A 61 6.12 -14.91 -10.76
N GLU A 62 6.45 -13.62 -10.68
CA GLU A 62 7.77 -13.14 -10.23
C GLU A 62 7.86 -13.04 -8.70
N ALA A 63 6.71 -13.06 -8.02
CA ALA A 63 6.59 -13.02 -6.56
C ALA A 63 5.32 -13.78 -6.13
N ASP A 64 5.34 -14.35 -4.93
CA ASP A 64 4.20 -15.13 -4.40
C ASP A 64 3.25 -14.28 -3.54
N ILE A 65 3.77 -13.27 -2.82
CA ILE A 65 3.00 -12.42 -1.90
C ILE A 65 3.44 -10.97 -2.02
N GLY A 66 2.47 -10.05 -2.13
CA GLY A 66 2.70 -8.61 -2.04
C GLY A 66 2.42 -8.10 -0.62
N VAL A 67 3.38 -7.39 -0.01
CA VAL A 67 3.26 -6.86 1.35
C VAL A 67 3.37 -5.34 1.35
N SER A 68 2.25 -4.66 1.55
CA SER A 68 2.13 -3.19 1.62
C SER A 68 0.71 -2.78 2.05
N GLU A 69 0.47 -1.48 2.23
CA GLU A 69 -0.85 -0.88 2.47
C GLU A 69 -1.72 -0.80 1.20
N PHE A 70 -2.15 -1.95 0.67
CA PHE A 70 -3.00 -1.98 -0.52
C PHE A 70 -4.44 -1.54 -0.23
N SER A 71 -4.93 -0.54 -0.97
CA SER A 71 -6.37 -0.30 -1.07
C SER A 71 -7.02 -1.41 -1.92
N MET A 72 -7.99 -2.12 -1.32
CA MET A 72 -8.81 -3.15 -1.97
C MET A 72 -9.88 -2.50 -2.85
N THR A 73 -9.53 -2.19 -4.10
CA THR A 73 -10.45 -1.60 -5.07
C THR A 73 -10.99 -2.65 -6.04
N THR A 74 -12.18 -2.43 -6.60
CA THR A 74 -12.81 -3.34 -7.57
C THR A 74 -11.90 -3.71 -8.74
N PRO A 75 -11.11 -2.79 -9.35
CA PRO A 75 -10.16 -3.18 -10.39
C PRO A 75 -9.10 -4.14 -9.87
N ARG A 76 -8.50 -3.89 -8.70
CA ARG A 76 -7.41 -4.72 -8.16
C ARG A 76 -7.88 -6.11 -7.77
N LEU A 77 -9.11 -6.25 -7.29
CA LEU A 77 -9.75 -7.53 -7.01
C LEU A 77 -9.90 -8.42 -8.26
N ARG A 78 -9.80 -7.86 -9.48
CA ARG A 78 -9.78 -8.64 -10.73
C ARG A 78 -8.37 -9.12 -11.10
N GLY A 79 -7.34 -8.51 -10.53
CA GLY A 79 -5.95 -8.87 -10.79
C GLY A 79 -5.43 -9.91 -9.80
N VAL A 80 -5.72 -9.74 -8.52
CA VAL A 80 -5.17 -10.55 -7.43
C VAL A 80 -6.22 -10.82 -6.37
N ASP A 81 -6.02 -11.91 -5.64
CA ASP A 81 -6.76 -12.20 -4.42
C ASP A 81 -6.11 -11.48 -3.23
N PHE A 82 -6.94 -10.88 -2.40
CA PHE A 82 -6.51 -10.25 -1.15
C PHE A 82 -6.79 -11.16 0.04
N THR A 83 -6.02 -10.98 1.10
CA THR A 83 -6.33 -11.53 2.41
C THR A 83 -7.52 -10.78 3.04
N LEU A 84 -7.89 -11.18 4.26
CA LEU A 84 -8.84 -10.41 5.05
C LEU A 84 -8.28 -9.00 5.36
N PRO A 85 -9.09 -7.94 5.28
CA PRO A 85 -8.66 -6.60 5.64
C PRO A 85 -8.20 -6.55 7.10
N ILE A 86 -6.98 -6.10 7.34
CA ILE A 86 -6.41 -5.90 8.69
C ILE A 86 -6.62 -4.46 9.21
N ALA A 87 -7.02 -3.54 8.34
CA ALA A 87 -7.32 -2.16 8.66
C ALA A 87 -8.41 -1.64 7.72
N ILE A 88 -9.28 -0.78 8.25
CA ILE A 88 -10.31 -0.07 7.49
C ILE A 88 -10.06 1.42 7.74
N GLY A 89 -10.04 2.20 6.66
CA GLY A 89 -9.83 3.63 6.74
C GLY A 89 -10.63 4.37 5.68
N ASP A 90 -11.12 5.55 6.06
CA ASP A 90 -11.83 6.45 5.16
C ASP A 90 -10.89 7.52 4.60
N SER A 91 -11.18 7.98 3.39
CA SER A 91 -10.54 9.16 2.82
C SER A 91 -10.92 10.40 3.62
N LYS A 92 -9.93 11.04 4.26
CA LYS A 92 -10.09 12.26 5.06
C LYS A 92 -9.32 13.42 4.43
N LEU A 93 -9.97 14.57 4.34
CA LEU A 93 -9.33 15.82 3.92
C LEU A 93 -8.71 16.49 5.15
N TYR A 94 -7.38 16.65 5.13
CA TYR A 94 -6.65 17.39 6.16
C TYR A 94 -6.29 18.77 5.63
N ILE A 95 -6.75 19.81 6.31
CA ILE A 95 -6.45 21.21 5.98
C ILE A 95 -5.67 21.80 7.15
N LYS A 96 -4.60 22.54 6.85
CA LYS A 96 -3.86 23.28 7.88
C LYS A 96 -4.86 24.17 8.63
N LYS A 97 -4.91 24.05 9.96
CA LYS A 97 -5.69 24.95 10.79
C LYS A 97 -5.26 26.39 10.47
N PRO A 98 -6.17 27.28 10.02
CA PRO A 98 -5.82 28.67 9.80
C PRO A 98 -5.34 29.30 11.11
N ASP A 99 -4.23 30.05 11.05
CA ASP A 99 -3.61 30.68 12.22
C ASP A 99 -4.47 31.83 12.81
N GLY A 100 -5.55 32.21 12.12
CA GLY A 100 -6.59 33.14 12.57
C GLY A 100 -7.47 33.63 11.41
N THR A 101 -8.72 34.01 11.70
CA THR A 101 -9.59 34.72 10.75
C THR A 101 -9.13 36.17 10.60
N ARG A 102 -8.10 36.44 9.81
CA ARG A 102 -7.90 37.80 9.23
C ARG A 102 -8.85 37.97 8.07
N VAL A 103 -10.15 38.01 8.38
CA VAL A 103 -11.14 38.55 7.44
C VAL A 103 -10.86 40.05 7.39
N SER A 104 -10.34 40.56 6.28
CA SER A 104 -10.23 42.01 6.13
C SER A 104 -11.65 42.56 5.97
N TRP A 105 -12.01 43.55 6.79
CA TRP A 105 -13.32 44.21 6.72
C TRP A 105 -13.63 44.80 5.33
N ASN A 106 -12.60 45.06 4.52
CA ASN A 106 -12.70 45.56 3.15
C ASN A 106 -13.29 44.54 2.15
N GLY A 107 -13.49 43.27 2.54
CA GLY A 107 -14.20 42.29 1.73
C GLY A 107 -15.73 42.43 1.74
N TYR A 108 -16.29 43.19 2.69
CA TYR A 108 -17.74 43.32 2.90
C TYR A 108 -18.35 44.63 2.43
N PHE A 109 -17.53 45.62 2.06
CA PHE A 109 -18.01 46.90 1.55
C PHE A 109 -17.61 47.05 0.07
N LYS A 110 -18.62 46.93 -0.80
CA LYS A 110 -18.66 47.53 -2.13
C LYS A 110 -19.60 48.71 -2.10
#